data_AF-A0A3B9F3K6-F1
#
_entry.id   AF-A0A3B9F3K6-F1
#
_cell.length_a   1.000
_cell.length_b   1.000
_cell.length_c   1.000
_cell.angle_alpha   90.00
_cell.angle_beta   90.00
_cell.angle_gamma   90.00
#
_symmetry.space_group_name_H-M   'P 1'
#
loop_
_entity.id
_entity.type
_entity.pdbx_description
1 polymer ?
#
loop_
_entity_poly.entity_id
_entity_poly.type
_entity_poly.pdbx_seq_one_letter_code
_entity_poly.pdbx_strand_id
1 'polypeptide(L)'
;QTFFLGDEINLKVIFKEKKSLTSNSPVSIAMPEVKDLLFIKNQKSTQSTDDNYNIHTLSYRLSADNFGTFNIPSAVASIGNQNNNIFGNLSTAKIRKIHSNPLTLTVKPLPDALRIFGDFNIKSSIDKTQATQGKAVNLTVTIHGKGNFEDIQKFSLDIEGATIYSDEAEFSYNQWQQKFAIVGGQDFVIPSFKFDYFDKITQSKKSIATKPISIQIKSKKGVQKPIKKIDQKPSNINDNPPTNNLKYYYLLLGIAIGAFINILFVALKNKQPSKDRSLVNQIKLARGDKALFDLLLPLNMLSLEAILQQLEANIYKNAQHKIRKKDIINAIKFEHKIN
;
A
#
# COMPACT_ATOMS: atom_id res chain seq x y z
N GLN A 1 -26.46 -6.41 11.29
CA GLN A 1 -25.57 -7.48 11.82
C GLN A 1 -24.57 -6.84 12.77
N THR A 2 -24.19 -7.54 13.85
CA THR A 2 -23.30 -6.99 14.89
C THR A 2 -22.17 -7.97 15.22
N PHE A 3 -20.94 -7.47 15.36
CA PHE A 3 -19.75 -8.24 15.78
C PHE A 3 -18.76 -7.35 16.55
N PHE A 4 -17.73 -7.90 17.19
CA PHE A 4 -16.76 -7.12 17.97
C PHE A 4 -15.55 -6.72 17.12
N LEU A 5 -14.91 -5.60 17.49
CA LEU A 5 -13.65 -5.17 16.88
C LEU A 5 -12.60 -6.29 16.95
N GLY A 6 -11.96 -6.56 15.82
CA GLY A 6 -10.99 -7.64 15.68
C GLY A 6 -11.57 -8.99 15.27
N ASP A 7 -12.90 -9.17 15.27
CA ASP A 7 -13.52 -10.36 14.67
C ASP A 7 -13.63 -10.20 13.14
N GLU A 8 -13.68 -11.35 12.45
CA GLU A 8 -13.97 -11.42 11.01
C GLU A 8 -15.35 -12.01 10.79
N ILE A 9 -16.11 -11.45 9.85
CA ILE A 9 -17.40 -12.01 9.42
C ILE A 9 -17.37 -12.40 7.94
N ASN A 10 -18.21 -13.36 7.57
CA ASN A 10 -18.36 -13.78 6.18
C ASN A 10 -19.47 -12.97 5.49
N LEU A 11 -19.10 -12.28 4.42
CA LEU A 11 -20.02 -11.59 3.51
C LEU A 11 -20.18 -12.40 2.23
N LYS A 12 -21.43 -12.66 1.83
CA LYS A 12 -21.75 -13.31 0.55
C LYS A 12 -22.45 -12.34 -0.37
N VAL A 13 -21.96 -12.23 -1.60
CA VAL A 13 -22.66 -11.54 -2.68
C VAL A 13 -23.13 -12.57 -3.69
N ILE A 14 -24.45 -12.67 -3.82
CA ILE A 14 -25.12 -13.68 -4.62
C ILE A 14 -25.68 -12.98 -5.87
N PHE A 15 -25.18 -13.38 -7.02
CA PHE A 15 -25.70 -12.96 -8.32
C PHE A 15 -26.49 -14.11 -8.94
N LYS A 16 -27.74 -13.85 -9.31
CA LYS A 16 -28.63 -14.82 -9.95
C LYS A 16 -28.91 -14.42 -11.39
N GLU A 17 -28.58 -15.29 -12.32
CA GLU A 17 -28.84 -15.13 -13.74
C GLU A 17 -29.93 -16.11 -14.18
N LYS A 18 -30.97 -15.64 -14.88
CA LYS A 18 -32.01 -16.54 -15.40
C LYS A 18 -31.42 -17.46 -16.47
N LYS A 19 -31.67 -18.77 -16.38
CA LYS A 19 -31.24 -19.76 -17.38
C LYS A 19 -31.77 -19.49 -18.79
N SER A 20 -32.88 -18.77 -18.92
CA SER A 20 -33.44 -18.33 -20.20
C SER A 20 -32.56 -17.30 -20.92
N LEU A 21 -31.60 -16.68 -20.24
CA LEU A 21 -30.65 -15.75 -20.83
C LEU A 21 -29.49 -16.56 -21.44
N THR A 22 -29.55 -16.79 -22.75
CA THR A 22 -28.52 -17.51 -23.54
C THR A 22 -27.23 -16.71 -23.75
N SER A 23 -27.05 -15.60 -23.04
CA SER A 23 -26.00 -14.64 -23.35
C SER A 23 -24.71 -15.02 -22.62
N ASN A 24 -23.65 -15.33 -23.39
CA ASN A 24 -22.27 -15.47 -22.91
C ASN A 24 -21.67 -14.10 -22.50
N SER A 25 -22.47 -13.28 -21.82
CA SER A 25 -22.14 -11.92 -21.42
C SER A 25 -21.17 -11.97 -20.24
N PRO A 26 -19.96 -11.41 -20.35
CA PRO A 26 -19.06 -11.33 -19.21
C PRO A 26 -19.69 -10.47 -18.11
N VAL A 27 -19.74 -11.03 -16.90
CA VAL A 27 -20.22 -10.33 -15.69
C VAL A 27 -19.02 -9.96 -14.83
N SER A 28 -18.88 -8.66 -14.54
CA SER A 28 -17.89 -8.15 -13.60
C SER A 28 -18.60 -7.57 -12.38
N ILE A 29 -18.19 -7.98 -11.18
CA ILE A 29 -18.75 -7.48 -9.92
C ILE A 29 -17.69 -6.65 -9.21
N ALA A 30 -18.01 -5.37 -8.98
CA ALA A 30 -17.19 -4.46 -8.20
C ALA A 30 -17.79 -4.29 -6.80
N MET A 31 -16.98 -4.53 -5.76
CA MET A 31 -17.35 -4.21 -4.39
C MET A 31 -17.16 -2.72 -4.13
N PRO A 32 -18.00 -2.08 -3.31
CA PRO A 32 -17.79 -0.72 -2.89
C PRO A 32 -16.58 -0.65 -1.94
N GLU A 33 -15.86 0.47 -1.99
CA GLU A 33 -14.88 0.80 -0.98
C GLU A 33 -15.57 1.46 0.21
N VAL A 34 -15.27 1.01 1.42
CA VAL A 34 -15.81 1.55 2.66
C VAL A 34 -14.65 1.81 3.61
N LYS A 35 -14.57 3.04 4.13
CA LYS A 35 -13.51 3.43 5.06
C LYS A 35 -13.54 2.55 6.31
N ASP A 36 -12.36 2.16 6.79
CA ASP A 36 -12.12 1.33 7.98
C ASP A 36 -12.78 -0.07 7.93
N LEU A 37 -13.15 -0.54 6.72
CA LEU A 37 -13.61 -1.89 6.45
C LEU A 37 -12.78 -2.54 5.35
N LEU A 38 -12.18 -3.68 5.65
CA LEU A 38 -11.35 -4.44 4.72
C LEU A 38 -12.08 -5.67 4.19
N PHE A 39 -12.20 -5.76 2.86
CA PHE A 39 -12.83 -6.87 2.16
C PHE A 39 -11.79 -7.84 1.60
N ILE A 40 -11.64 -9.01 2.23
CA ILE A 40 -10.71 -10.06 1.82
C ILE A 40 -11.46 -11.08 0.97
N LYS A 41 -11.24 -11.09 -0.35
CA LYS A 41 -11.91 -12.01 -1.28
C LYS A 41 -11.43 -13.46 -1.05
N ASN A 42 -12.36 -14.39 -0.89
CA ASN A 42 -12.04 -15.82 -0.88
C ASN A 42 -11.72 -16.29 -2.31
N GLN A 43 -10.69 -17.13 -2.46
CA GLN A 43 -10.16 -17.52 -3.77
C GLN A 43 -11.15 -18.33 -4.64
N LYS A 44 -12.14 -18.98 -4.02
CA LYS A 44 -13.13 -19.81 -4.73
C LYS A 44 -14.50 -19.14 -4.71
N SER A 45 -14.97 -18.69 -5.87
CA SER A 45 -16.40 -18.41 -6.10
C SER A 45 -17.13 -19.73 -6.28
N THR A 46 -18.28 -19.90 -5.62
CA THR A 46 -19.12 -21.10 -5.84
C THR A 46 -20.18 -20.80 -6.88
N GLN A 47 -20.37 -21.74 -7.81
CA GLN A 47 -21.47 -21.72 -8.76
C GLN A 47 -22.44 -22.82 -8.38
N SER A 48 -23.72 -22.49 -8.32
CA SER A 48 -24.80 -23.45 -8.13
C SER A 48 -25.94 -23.11 -9.08
N THR A 49 -26.91 -24.00 -9.23
CA THR A 49 -28.08 -23.76 -10.07
C THR A 49 -29.34 -24.15 -9.32
N ASP A 50 -30.40 -23.38 -9.47
CA ASP A 50 -31.76 -23.79 -9.11
C ASP A 50 -32.59 -24.04 -10.40
N ASP A 51 -33.89 -24.31 -10.30
CA ASP A 51 -34.73 -24.62 -11.46
C ASP A 51 -34.73 -23.51 -12.52
N ASN A 52 -34.58 -22.24 -12.11
CA ASN A 52 -34.75 -21.08 -12.98
C ASN A 52 -33.47 -20.25 -13.18
N TYR A 53 -32.47 -20.39 -12.31
CA TYR A 53 -31.32 -19.51 -12.23
C TYR A 53 -29.98 -20.27 -12.17
N ASN A 54 -28.97 -19.69 -12.82
CA ASN A 54 -27.56 -19.89 -12.52
C ASN A 54 -27.16 -18.93 -11.40
N ILE A 55 -26.59 -19.45 -10.31
CA ILE A 55 -26.28 -18.70 -9.10
C ILE A 55 -24.77 -18.64 -8.91
N HIS A 56 -24.23 -17.43 -8.92
CA HIS A 56 -22.82 -17.14 -8.65
C HIS A 56 -22.69 -16.53 -7.25
N THR A 57 -21.97 -17.18 -6.35
CA THR A 57 -21.73 -16.67 -5.00
C THR A 57 -20.27 -16.28 -4.83
N LEU A 58 -20.06 -15.00 -4.57
CA LEU A 58 -18.77 -14.45 -4.17
C LEU A 58 -18.74 -14.37 -2.64
N SER A 59 -17.73 -14.99 -2.02
CA SER A 59 -17.55 -14.96 -0.57
C SER A 59 -16.35 -14.08 -0.20
N TYR A 60 -16.54 -13.24 0.81
CA TYR A 60 -15.53 -12.33 1.36
C TYR A 60 -15.45 -12.53 2.86
N ARG A 61 -14.25 -12.43 3.42
CA ARG A 61 -14.07 -12.15 4.85
C ARG A 61 -13.97 -10.64 5.02
N LEU A 62 -14.72 -10.12 5.98
CA LEU A 62 -14.77 -8.71 6.30
C LEU A 62 -14.16 -8.51 7.68
N SER A 63 -13.16 -7.65 7.78
CA SER A 63 -12.60 -7.16 9.05
C SER A 63 -12.80 -5.65 9.16
N ALA A 64 -12.93 -5.17 10.39
CA ALA A 64 -13.08 -3.76 10.67
C ALA A 64 -11.87 -3.23 11.42
N ASP A 65 -11.35 -2.08 10.97
CA ASP A 65 -10.22 -1.40 11.60
C ASP A 65 -10.70 -0.43 12.68
N ASN A 66 -12.01 -0.15 12.74
CA ASN A 66 -12.61 0.70 13.75
C ASN A 66 -13.98 0.18 14.21
N PHE A 67 -14.44 0.64 15.38
CA PHE A 67 -15.77 0.32 15.89
C PHE A 67 -16.78 1.41 15.51
N GLY A 68 -18.06 1.06 15.47
CA GLY A 68 -19.14 1.95 15.08
C GLY A 68 -20.09 1.31 14.07
N THR A 69 -20.94 2.13 13.47
CA THR A 69 -21.89 1.70 12.44
C THR A 69 -21.34 2.00 11.05
N PHE A 70 -21.22 0.97 10.22
CA PHE A 70 -20.74 1.04 8.85
C PHE A 70 -21.89 0.80 7.88
N ASN A 71 -22.02 1.69 6.91
CA ASN A 71 -22.93 1.51 5.79
C ASN A 71 -22.13 1.00 4.58
N ILE A 72 -22.42 -0.22 4.14
CA ILE A 72 -21.88 -0.81 2.92
C ILE A 72 -22.86 -0.47 1.78
N PRO A 73 -22.46 0.36 0.81
CA PRO A 73 -23.27 0.65 -0.35
C PRO A 73 -23.58 -0.59 -1.18
N SER A 74 -24.51 -0.48 -2.11
CA SER A 74 -24.78 -1.54 -3.07
C SER A 74 -23.55 -1.87 -3.90
N ALA A 75 -23.18 -3.15 -3.97
CA ALA A 75 -22.22 -3.65 -4.94
C ALA A 75 -22.81 -3.55 -6.35
N VAL A 76 -21.95 -3.33 -7.35
CA VAL A 76 -22.37 -3.11 -8.73
C VAL A 76 -21.89 -4.27 -9.60
N ALA A 77 -22.85 -4.97 -10.22
CA ALA A 77 -22.52 -5.92 -11.28
C ALA A 77 -22.73 -5.25 -12.64
N SER A 78 -21.69 -5.29 -13.48
CA SER A 78 -21.68 -4.79 -14.85
C SER A 78 -21.77 -5.98 -15.80
N ILE A 79 -22.81 -5.98 -16.62
CA ILE A 79 -23.13 -7.05 -17.58
C ILE A 79 -22.90 -6.47 -18.97
N GLY A 80 -21.88 -6.96 -19.66
CA GLY A 80 -21.54 -6.50 -21.01
C GLY A 80 -22.42 -7.15 -22.06
N ASN A 81 -23.20 -6.38 -22.80
CA ASN A 81 -23.93 -6.90 -23.96
C ASN A 81 -23.01 -6.96 -25.18
N GLN A 82 -22.64 -8.17 -25.62
CA GLN A 82 -21.97 -8.38 -26.91
C GLN A 82 -23.00 -8.26 -28.04
N ASN A 83 -23.28 -7.04 -28.48
CA ASN A 83 -23.95 -6.84 -29.76
C ASN A 83 -22.89 -7.02 -30.87
N ASN A 84 -22.93 -8.17 -31.54
CA ASN A 84 -22.15 -8.43 -32.74
C ASN A 84 -22.67 -7.58 -33.91
N ASN A 85 -22.39 -6.28 -33.92
CA ASN A 85 -22.49 -5.49 -35.14
C ASN A 85 -21.13 -5.55 -35.86
N ILE A 86 -21.08 -6.39 -36.90
CA ILE A 86 -19.90 -6.77 -37.68
C ILE A 86 -19.47 -5.69 -38.71
N PHE A 87 -19.97 -4.45 -38.61
CA PHE A 87 -19.56 -3.37 -39.52
C PHE A 87 -19.37 -2.03 -38.79
N GLY A 88 -18.10 -1.65 -38.61
CA GLY A 88 -17.61 -0.29 -38.78
C GLY A 88 -18.26 0.85 -37.98
N ASN A 89 -18.27 0.78 -36.65
CA ASN A 89 -18.16 1.99 -35.81
C ASN A 89 -17.94 1.57 -34.35
N LEU A 90 -17.12 2.34 -33.63
CA LEU A 90 -16.77 2.21 -32.21
C LEU A 90 -17.91 1.58 -31.37
N SER A 91 -17.83 0.28 -31.11
CA SER A 91 -18.87 -0.47 -30.43
C SER A 91 -18.87 -0.12 -28.94
N THR A 92 -19.71 0.83 -28.54
CA THR A 92 -20.08 1.00 -27.14
C THR A 92 -20.90 -0.22 -26.73
N ALA A 93 -20.24 -1.28 -26.26
CA ALA A 93 -20.92 -2.38 -25.62
C ALA A 93 -21.86 -1.79 -24.55
N LYS A 94 -23.17 -1.97 -24.72
CA LYS A 94 -24.15 -1.43 -23.77
C LYS A 94 -24.01 -2.21 -22.46
N ILE A 95 -23.29 -1.65 -21.50
CA ILE A 95 -23.13 -2.22 -20.17
C ILE A 95 -24.41 -1.97 -19.39
N ARG A 96 -25.10 -3.05 -18.99
CA ARG A 96 -26.18 -2.97 -18.01
C ARG A 96 -25.59 -3.10 -16.61
N LYS A 97 -26.00 -2.20 -15.71
CA LYS A 97 -25.59 -2.23 -14.30
C LYS A 97 -26.77 -2.69 -13.46
N ILE A 98 -26.50 -3.58 -12.52
CA ILE A 98 -27.44 -3.96 -11.47
C ILE A 98 -26.77 -3.75 -10.12
N HIS A 99 -27.59 -3.46 -9.11
CA HIS A 99 -27.15 -3.10 -7.79
C HIS A 99 -27.62 -4.14 -6.78
N SER A 100 -26.76 -4.53 -5.85
CA SER A 100 -27.17 -5.35 -4.70
C SER A 100 -28.00 -4.52 -3.72
N ASN A 101 -28.57 -5.17 -2.71
CA ASN A 101 -29.02 -4.46 -1.52
C ASN A 101 -27.83 -3.80 -0.80
N PRO A 102 -27.99 -2.58 -0.25
CA PRO A 102 -27.03 -2.04 0.72
C PRO A 102 -27.12 -2.82 2.03
N LEU A 103 -26.09 -2.72 2.87
CA LEU A 103 -26.01 -3.41 4.16
C LEU A 103 -25.51 -2.47 5.25
N THR A 104 -26.08 -2.57 6.44
CA THR A 104 -25.59 -1.86 7.62
C THR A 104 -25.02 -2.85 8.63
N LEU A 105 -23.80 -2.60 9.08
CA LEU A 105 -23.07 -3.40 10.06
C LEU A 105 -22.75 -2.55 11.28
N THR A 106 -22.77 -3.16 12.46
CA THR A 106 -22.35 -2.51 13.71
C THR A 106 -21.19 -3.28 14.31
N VAL A 107 -20.05 -2.63 14.44
CA VAL A 107 -18.85 -3.16 15.08
C VAL A 107 -18.82 -2.62 16.50
N LYS A 108 -18.88 -3.50 17.49
CA LYS A 108 -18.81 -3.14 18.90
C LYS A 108 -17.35 -2.91 19.31
N PRO A 109 -17.04 -1.89 20.13
CA PRO A 109 -15.74 -1.80 20.75
C PRO A 109 -15.51 -3.00 21.69
N LEU A 110 -14.25 -3.28 21.98
CA LEU A 110 -13.90 -4.17 23.08
C LEU A 110 -14.10 -3.43 24.42
N PRO A 111 -14.19 -4.14 25.56
CA PRO A 111 -14.29 -3.52 26.88
C PRO A 111 -13.24 -2.41 27.08
N ASP A 112 -13.63 -1.34 27.78
CA ASP A 112 -12.80 -0.14 28.02
C ASP A 112 -12.29 0.55 26.74
N ALA A 113 -12.97 0.34 25.61
CA ALA A 113 -12.52 0.79 24.28
C ALA A 113 -11.11 0.30 23.92
N LEU A 114 -10.72 -0.87 24.44
CA LEU A 114 -9.48 -1.52 24.06
C LEU A 114 -9.44 -1.72 22.55
N ARG A 115 -8.31 -1.38 21.96
CA ARG A 115 -8.02 -1.66 20.55
C ARG A 115 -7.08 -2.85 20.40
N ILE A 116 -6.34 -3.19 21.45
CA ILE A 116 -5.37 -4.28 21.43
C ILE A 116 -6.06 -5.59 21.80
N PHE A 117 -5.93 -6.60 20.94
CA PHE A 117 -6.47 -7.92 21.15
C PHE A 117 -5.49 -9.00 20.69
N GLY A 118 -5.47 -10.12 21.42
CA GLY A 118 -4.54 -11.20 21.13
C GLY A 118 -4.15 -11.99 22.37
N ASP A 119 -3.01 -12.66 22.27
CA ASP A 119 -2.35 -13.35 23.37
C ASP A 119 -0.92 -12.82 23.44
N PHE A 120 -0.55 -12.23 24.58
CA PHE A 120 0.68 -11.48 24.72
C PHE A 120 1.39 -11.77 26.04
N ASN A 121 2.72 -11.61 26.01
CA ASN A 121 3.59 -11.58 27.18
C ASN A 121 4.52 -10.36 27.08
N ILE A 122 4.74 -9.67 28.20
CA ILE A 122 5.60 -8.48 28.29
C ILE A 122 6.85 -8.77 29.13
N LYS A 123 8.00 -8.29 28.65
CA LYS A 123 9.27 -8.36 29.36
C LYS A 123 10.02 -7.05 29.24
N SER A 124 10.72 -6.67 30.31
CA SER A 124 11.75 -5.63 30.29
C SER A 124 13.13 -6.26 30.50
N SER A 125 14.12 -5.81 29.73
CA SER A 125 15.52 -6.24 29.84
C SER A 125 16.41 -5.01 29.91
N ILE A 126 17.43 -5.06 30.76
CA ILE A 126 18.40 -3.97 30.92
C ILE A 126 19.82 -4.47 30.69
N ASP A 127 20.69 -3.63 30.14
CA ASP A 127 22.10 -3.96 29.89
C ASP A 127 22.91 -4.09 31.18
N LYS A 128 22.63 -3.23 32.18
CA LYS A 128 23.32 -3.22 33.48
C LYS A 128 22.48 -2.58 34.58
N THR A 129 22.61 -3.10 35.80
CA THR A 129 21.95 -2.55 37.00
C THR A 129 22.82 -1.57 37.78
N GLN A 130 24.07 -1.38 37.36
CA GLN A 130 25.00 -0.40 37.93
C GLN A 130 25.60 0.46 36.82
N ALA A 131 25.54 1.79 36.97
CA ALA A 131 26.16 2.74 36.07
C ALA A 131 26.95 3.81 36.84
N THR A 132 27.84 4.52 36.16
CA THR A 132 28.48 5.72 36.73
C THR A 132 27.64 6.94 36.42
N GLN A 133 27.69 7.95 37.29
CA GLN A 133 26.93 9.18 37.10
C GLN A 133 27.17 9.78 35.71
N GLY A 134 26.09 10.07 34.99
CA GLY A 134 26.12 10.60 33.62
C GLY A 134 26.35 9.56 32.52
N LYS A 135 26.40 8.25 32.83
CA LYS A 135 26.38 7.17 31.83
C LYS A 135 24.98 6.58 31.70
N ALA A 136 24.57 6.30 30.46
CA ALA A 136 23.28 5.69 30.17
C ALA A 136 23.24 4.20 30.56
N VAL A 137 22.09 3.76 31.05
CA VAL A 137 21.65 2.36 31.03
C VAL A 137 20.64 2.17 29.89
N ASN A 138 20.71 1.04 29.20
CA ASN A 138 19.88 0.74 28.05
C ASN A 138 18.81 -0.27 28.44
N LEU A 139 17.55 0.15 28.33
CA LEU A 139 16.37 -0.65 28.62
C LEU A 139 15.68 -1.03 27.31
N THR A 140 15.30 -2.30 27.17
CA THR A 140 14.44 -2.79 26.09
C THR A 140 13.16 -3.34 26.71
N VAL A 141 12.01 -2.80 26.30
CA VAL A 141 10.69 -3.36 26.58
C VAL A 141 10.27 -4.17 25.36
N THR A 142 9.83 -5.41 25.57
CA THR A 142 9.43 -6.32 24.50
C THR A 142 8.10 -6.98 24.82
N ILE A 143 7.19 -6.97 23.86
CA ILE A 143 5.92 -7.71 23.90
C ILE A 143 6.01 -8.81 22.85
N HIS A 144 5.80 -10.06 23.25
CA HIS A 144 5.76 -11.21 22.34
C HIS A 144 4.37 -11.82 22.33
N GLY A 145 3.98 -12.44 21.22
CA GLY A 145 2.71 -13.15 21.15
C GLY A 145 2.07 -13.16 19.78
N LYS A 146 0.74 -13.16 19.74
CA LYS A 146 -0.06 -13.09 18.52
C LYS A 146 -1.19 -12.09 18.72
N GLY A 147 -1.24 -11.07 17.87
CA GLY A 147 -2.31 -10.08 17.87
C GLY A 147 -1.99 -8.90 16.97
N ASN A 148 -2.73 -7.81 17.13
CA ASN A 148 -2.56 -6.58 16.36
C ASN A 148 -1.45 -5.69 16.94
N PHE A 149 -0.19 -6.05 16.70
CA PHE A 149 0.97 -5.28 17.17
C PHE A 149 1.04 -3.85 16.63
N GLU A 150 0.45 -3.59 15.45
CA GLU A 150 0.44 -2.28 14.81
C GLU A 150 -0.34 -1.22 15.61
N ASP A 151 -1.34 -1.64 16.40
CA ASP A 151 -2.11 -0.74 17.24
C ASP A 151 -1.44 -0.43 18.60
N ILE A 152 -0.35 -1.13 18.95
CA ILE A 152 0.32 -0.95 20.25
C ILE A 152 0.99 0.42 20.31
N GLN A 153 0.53 1.24 21.25
CA GLN A 153 1.12 2.55 21.53
C GLN A 153 2.47 2.43 22.22
N LYS A 154 3.36 3.38 21.93
CA LYS A 154 4.65 3.48 22.61
C LYS A 154 4.48 3.78 24.10
N PHE A 155 5.31 3.18 24.92
CA PHE A 155 5.39 3.49 26.34
C PHE A 155 6.05 4.85 26.55
N SER A 156 5.44 5.65 27.43
CA SER A 156 6.08 6.82 28.03
C SER A 156 6.77 6.41 29.32
N LEU A 157 8.01 6.84 29.50
CA LEU A 157 8.76 6.63 30.73
C LEU A 157 9.16 7.99 31.28
N ASP A 158 8.90 8.21 32.56
CA ASP A 158 9.36 9.36 33.31
C ASP A 158 9.90 8.88 34.66
N ILE A 159 11.09 9.38 35.01
CA ILE A 159 11.83 8.97 36.20
C ILE A 159 12.48 10.24 36.75
N GLU A 160 12.12 10.59 37.98
CA GLU A 160 12.66 11.76 38.66
C GLU A 160 14.20 11.71 38.74
N GLY A 161 14.87 12.81 38.37
CA GLY A 161 16.33 12.92 38.40
C GLY A 161 17.07 12.12 37.31
N ALA A 162 16.34 11.64 36.29
CA ALA A 162 16.93 11.00 35.12
C ALA A 162 16.50 11.68 33.80
N THR A 163 17.40 11.70 32.83
CA THR A 163 17.08 12.08 31.44
C THR A 163 16.85 10.84 30.62
N ILE A 164 15.74 10.78 29.90
CA ILE A 164 15.29 9.58 29.16
C ILE A 164 15.27 9.91 27.68
N TYR A 165 15.91 9.06 26.89
CA TYR A 165 15.81 9.05 25.44
C TYR A 165 15.11 7.76 25.03
N SER A 166 14.17 7.84 24.10
CA SER A 166 13.44 6.68 23.59
C SER A 166 13.53 6.61 22.09
N ASP A 167 13.78 5.42 21.56
CA ASP A 167 13.65 5.15 20.13
C ASP A 167 12.16 4.97 19.77
N GLU A 168 11.87 5.07 18.47
CA GLU A 168 10.56 4.64 17.96
C GLU A 168 10.37 3.14 18.16
N ALA A 169 9.10 2.74 18.30
CA ALA A 169 8.76 1.34 18.47
C ALA A 169 8.88 0.59 17.13
N GLU A 170 9.36 -0.64 17.18
CA GLU A 170 9.48 -1.53 16.04
C GLU A 170 8.65 -2.79 16.29
N PHE A 171 8.01 -3.33 15.25
CA PHE A 171 7.26 -4.59 15.36
C PHE A 171 7.49 -5.51 14.17
N SER A 172 7.31 -6.80 14.42
CA SER A 172 7.28 -7.89 13.47
C SER A 172 6.00 -8.70 13.66
N TYR A 173 5.87 -9.85 12.99
CA TYR A 173 4.67 -10.68 13.05
C TYR A 173 4.39 -11.28 14.45
N ASN A 174 5.38 -11.35 15.34
CA ASN A 174 5.25 -11.98 16.66
C ASN A 174 5.87 -11.19 17.82
N GLN A 175 6.43 -10.01 17.55
CA GLN A 175 7.17 -9.24 18.52
C GLN A 175 7.00 -7.74 18.28
N TRP A 176 6.84 -6.99 19.36
CA TRP A 176 6.91 -5.53 19.41
C TRP A 176 8.00 -5.14 20.41
N GLN A 177 8.79 -4.11 20.11
CA GLN A 177 9.87 -3.65 20.97
C GLN A 177 10.01 -2.13 20.98
N GLN A 178 10.42 -1.59 22.14
CA GLN A 178 10.82 -0.19 22.29
C GLN A 178 12.06 -0.11 23.19
N LYS A 179 13.00 0.75 22.80
CA LYS A 179 14.28 0.93 23.49
C LYS A 179 14.34 2.30 24.15
N PHE A 180 14.98 2.34 25.32
CA PHE A 180 15.22 3.55 26.10
C PHE A 180 16.68 3.62 26.52
N ALA A 181 17.27 4.81 26.46
CA ALA A 181 18.54 5.13 27.11
C ALA A 181 18.26 6.10 28.28
N ILE A 182 18.60 5.67 29.49
CA ILE A 182 18.26 6.38 30.73
C ILE A 182 19.55 6.84 31.40
N VAL A 183 19.69 8.14 31.61
CA VAL A 183 20.86 8.76 32.25
C VAL A 183 20.45 9.36 33.59
N GLY A 184 20.80 8.68 34.68
CA GLY A 184 20.51 9.12 36.04
C GLY A 184 21.66 9.91 36.68
N GLY A 185 21.29 10.91 37.50
CA GLY A 185 22.22 11.61 38.39
C GLY A 185 22.48 10.87 39.72
N GLN A 186 21.52 10.05 40.14
CA GLN A 186 21.47 9.31 41.40
C GLN A 186 20.75 7.97 41.19
N ASP A 187 20.73 7.12 42.20
CA ASP A 187 19.97 5.86 42.16
C ASP A 187 18.51 6.11 41.79
N PHE A 188 17.97 5.27 40.91
CA PHE A 188 16.60 5.39 40.45
C PHE A 188 15.97 4.01 40.23
N VAL A 189 14.64 3.99 40.17
CA VAL A 189 13.87 2.78 39.90
C VAL A 189 13.13 2.96 38.59
N ILE A 190 13.35 2.03 37.65
CA ILE A 190 12.53 1.92 36.45
C ILE A 190 11.19 1.31 36.87
N PRO A 191 10.05 2.01 36.72
CA PRO A 191 8.75 1.50 37.09
C PRO A 191 8.33 0.29 36.25
N SER A 192 7.33 -0.43 36.76
CA SER A 192 6.67 -1.51 36.03
C SER A 192 5.90 -0.96 34.83
N PHE A 193 6.10 -1.57 33.65
CA PHE A 193 5.30 -1.28 32.45
C PHE A 193 4.05 -2.16 32.49
N LYS A 194 2.87 -1.54 32.50
CA LYS A 194 1.57 -2.22 32.43
C LYS A 194 1.09 -2.26 30.99
N PHE A 195 0.52 -3.39 30.58
CA PHE A 195 -0.03 -3.59 29.25
C PHE A 195 -1.38 -4.29 29.34
N ASP A 196 -2.41 -3.59 28.88
CA ASP A 196 -3.79 -4.06 28.85
C ASP A 196 -4.17 -4.49 27.44
N TYR A 197 -4.77 -5.67 27.32
CA TYR A 197 -5.25 -6.21 26.05
C TYR A 197 -6.49 -7.07 26.25
N PHE A 198 -7.23 -7.31 25.18
CA PHE A 198 -8.35 -8.24 25.17
C PHE A 198 -7.89 -9.63 24.70
N ASP A 199 -8.06 -10.63 25.54
CA ASP A 199 -7.78 -12.02 25.18
C ASP A 199 -9.01 -12.62 24.48
N LYS A 200 -8.82 -12.99 23.20
CA LYS A 200 -9.89 -13.58 22.37
C LYS A 200 -10.27 -14.99 22.77
N ILE A 201 -9.37 -15.74 23.42
CA ILE A 201 -9.60 -17.11 23.90
C ILE A 201 -10.44 -17.06 25.17
N THR A 202 -10.04 -16.24 26.14
CA THR A 202 -10.78 -16.11 27.41
C THR A 202 -11.90 -15.07 27.36
N GLN A 203 -12.09 -14.41 26.22
CA GLN A 203 -13.06 -13.33 25.97
C GLN A 203 -13.10 -12.27 27.07
N SER A 204 -11.94 -11.88 27.58
CA SER A 204 -11.81 -10.99 28.74
C SER A 204 -10.60 -10.09 28.63
N LYS A 205 -10.69 -8.92 29.29
CA LYS A 205 -9.55 -8.02 29.46
C LYS A 205 -8.49 -8.68 30.34
N LYS A 206 -7.25 -8.68 29.89
CA LYS A 206 -6.07 -9.07 30.66
C LYS A 206 -5.14 -7.88 30.82
N SER A 207 -4.47 -7.84 31.97
CA SER A 207 -3.44 -6.85 32.28
C SER A 207 -2.19 -7.61 32.69
N ILE A 208 -1.10 -7.39 31.97
CA ILE A 208 0.22 -7.97 32.25
C ILE A 208 1.20 -6.85 32.54
N ALA A 209 2.21 -7.12 33.36
CA ALA A 209 3.15 -6.10 33.75
C ALA A 209 4.57 -6.63 33.94
N THR A 210 5.57 -5.78 33.66
CA THR A 210 6.96 -6.09 33.96
C THR A 210 7.26 -5.90 35.44
N LYS A 211 8.42 -6.36 35.90
CA LYS A 211 8.91 -6.06 37.26
C LYS A 211 9.66 -4.73 37.27
N PRO A 212 9.51 -3.90 38.32
CA PRO A 212 10.37 -2.73 38.52
C PRO A 212 11.85 -3.13 38.59
N ILE A 213 12.75 -2.26 38.14
CA ILE A 213 14.20 -2.53 38.12
C ILE A 213 14.93 -1.39 38.82
N SER A 214 15.61 -1.69 39.91
CA SER A 214 16.44 -0.73 40.64
C SER A 214 17.82 -0.58 39.97
N ILE A 215 18.24 0.66 39.73
CA ILE A 215 19.52 1.02 39.13
C ILE A 215 20.35 1.81 40.13
N GLN A 216 21.58 1.33 40.37
CA GLN A 216 22.53 1.98 41.26
C GLN A 216 23.49 2.86 40.44
N ILE A 217 23.62 4.12 40.82
CA ILE A 217 24.50 5.09 40.21
C ILE A 217 25.70 5.32 41.12
N LYS A 218 26.85 4.79 40.68
CA LYS A 218 28.13 5.06 41.34
C LYS A 218 28.49 6.53 41.14
N SER A 219 28.39 7.28 42.23
CA SER A 219 28.90 8.64 42.32
C SER A 219 30.39 8.64 42.00
N LYS A 220 30.84 9.56 41.14
CA LYS A 220 32.28 9.82 41.01
C LYS A 220 32.75 10.45 42.32
N LYS A 221 33.49 9.71 43.15
CA LYS A 221 34.18 10.31 44.31
C LYS A 221 35.13 11.40 43.80
N GLY A 222 34.84 12.64 44.17
CA GLY A 222 35.76 13.78 44.14
C GLY A 222 35.90 14.52 42.81
N VAL A 223 35.03 15.49 42.56
CA VAL A 223 35.43 16.90 42.38
C VAL A 223 34.28 17.75 42.90
N GLN A 224 34.40 18.25 44.13
CA GLN A 224 33.77 19.52 44.47
C GLN A 224 34.36 20.54 43.50
N LYS A 225 33.57 21.05 42.54
CA LYS A 225 33.98 22.23 41.79
C LYS A 225 33.84 23.41 42.75
N PRO A 226 34.92 24.14 43.08
CA PRO A 226 34.77 25.44 43.69
C PRO A 226 33.95 26.30 42.75
N ILE A 227 32.99 27.03 43.31
CA ILE A 227 32.33 28.15 42.65
C ILE A 227 33.42 29.14 42.26
N LYS A 228 33.93 29.07 41.02
CA LYS A 228 34.65 30.19 40.42
C LYS A 228 33.59 31.21 40.03
N LYS A 229 33.51 32.29 40.80
CA LYS A 229 32.97 33.56 40.32
C LYS A 229 33.70 33.90 39.02
N ILE A 230 32.95 34.04 37.94
CA ILE A 230 33.45 34.64 36.71
C ILE A 230 33.04 36.11 36.81
N ASP A 231 34.05 36.95 36.89
CA ASP A 231 33.93 38.40 36.76
C ASP A 231 33.25 38.73 35.43
N GLN A 232 32.19 39.52 35.52
CA GLN A 232 31.52 40.11 34.37
C GLN A 232 32.48 41.11 33.72
N LYS A 233 33.00 40.75 32.54
CA LYS A 233 33.49 41.70 31.55
C LYS A 233 32.41 41.81 30.47
N PRO A 234 31.91 43.02 30.14
CA PRO A 234 30.82 43.17 29.20
C PRO A 234 31.35 42.84 27.80
N SER A 235 30.86 41.75 27.22
CA SER A 235 30.94 41.55 25.78
C SER A 235 29.64 42.10 25.20
N ASN A 236 29.77 43.16 24.40
CA ASN A 236 28.68 43.71 23.62
C ASN A 236 27.96 42.59 22.86
N ILE A 237 26.65 42.55 23.04
CA ILE A 237 25.72 41.81 22.20
C ILE A 237 25.74 42.53 20.84
N ASN A 238 26.39 41.93 19.86
CA ASN A 238 26.02 42.11 18.46
C ASN A 238 25.14 40.91 18.11
N ASP A 239 23.84 41.08 18.30
CA ASP A 239 22.81 40.23 17.70
C ASP A 239 22.83 40.49 16.19
N ASN A 240 23.64 39.73 15.47
CA ASN A 240 23.38 39.47 14.06
C ASN A 240 23.18 37.96 13.93
N PRO A 241 21.96 37.47 13.63
CA PRO A 241 21.80 36.08 13.24
C PRO A 241 22.69 35.83 12.02
N PRO A 242 23.29 34.65 11.84
CA PRO A 242 23.84 34.30 10.55
C PRO A 242 22.67 34.30 9.58
N THR A 243 22.53 35.39 8.81
CA THR A 243 21.54 35.53 7.75
C THR A 243 21.89 34.46 6.74
N ASN A 244 21.27 33.30 6.91
CA ASN A 244 21.47 32.14 6.07
C ASN A 244 20.68 32.37 4.78
N ASN A 245 21.19 33.32 3.99
CA ASN A 245 20.64 33.79 2.72
C ASN A 245 20.51 32.63 1.72
N LEU A 246 21.23 31.52 1.94
CA LEU A 246 21.11 30.28 1.20
C LEU A 246 19.68 29.72 1.20
N LYS A 247 18.91 29.83 2.29
CA LYS A 247 17.52 29.33 2.32
C LYS A 247 16.65 30.01 1.27
N TYR A 248 16.79 31.32 1.11
CA TYR A 248 16.04 32.09 0.11
C TYR A 248 16.57 31.85 -1.31
N TYR A 249 17.87 31.62 -1.49
CA TYR A 249 18.43 31.18 -2.77
C TYR A 249 17.94 29.79 -3.18
N TYR A 250 17.83 28.83 -2.26
CA TYR A 250 17.25 27.51 -2.55
C TYR A 250 15.74 27.58 -2.84
N LEU A 251 15.02 28.49 -2.19
CA LEU A 251 13.60 28.74 -2.49
C LEU A 251 13.44 29.33 -3.91
N LEU A 252 14.24 30.34 -4.27
CA LEU A 252 14.24 30.92 -5.62
C LEU A 252 14.69 29.90 -6.68
N LEU A 253 15.67 29.05 -6.37
CA LEU A 253 16.11 27.97 -7.23
C LEU A 253 14.99 26.93 -7.44
N GLY A 254 14.25 26.60 -6.38
CA GLY A 254 13.09 25.71 -6.47
C GLY A 254 11.97 26.28 -7.35
N ILE A 255 11.69 27.58 -7.24
CA ILE A 255 10.71 28.27 -8.09
C ILE A 255 11.19 28.29 -9.55
N ALA A 256 12.47 28.56 -9.79
CA ALA A 256 13.05 28.56 -11.14
C ALA A 256 13.00 27.17 -11.78
N ILE A 257 13.32 26.11 -11.03
CA ILE A 257 13.21 24.71 -11.49
C ILE A 257 11.76 24.35 -11.76
N GLY A 258 10.83 24.72 -10.87
CA GLY A 258 9.40 24.48 -11.05
C GLY A 258 8.84 25.17 -12.30
N ALA A 259 9.20 26.43 -12.52
CA ALA A 259 8.85 27.18 -13.73
C ALA A 259 9.46 26.55 -14.98
N PHE A 260 10.72 26.10 -14.92
CA PHE A 260 11.39 25.42 -16.03
C PHE A 260 10.72 24.07 -16.35
N ILE A 261 10.35 23.27 -15.34
CA ILE A 261 9.61 22.02 -15.53
C ILE A 261 8.22 22.30 -16.13
N ASN A 262 7.54 23.37 -15.71
CA ASN A 262 6.25 23.74 -16.27
C ASN A 262 6.37 24.20 -17.73
N ILE A 263 7.34 25.05 -18.05
CA ILE A 263 7.66 25.47 -19.43
C ILE A 263 8.05 24.27 -20.28
N LEU A 264 8.85 23.33 -19.74
CA LEU A 264 9.22 22.10 -20.43
C LEU A 264 8.00 21.21 -20.66
N PHE A 265 7.11 21.09 -19.68
CA PHE A 265 5.86 20.33 -19.81
C PHE A 265 4.93 20.96 -20.84
N VAL A 266 4.81 22.29 -20.87
CA VAL A 266 4.03 23.03 -21.88
C VAL A 266 4.69 22.91 -23.27
N ALA A 267 6.01 23.01 -23.38
CA ALA A 267 6.73 22.85 -24.64
C ALA A 267 6.66 21.41 -25.18
N LEU A 268 6.68 20.40 -24.30
CA LEU A 268 6.47 19.00 -24.64
C LEU A 268 5.01 18.71 -25.00
N LYS A 269 4.04 19.37 -24.35
CA LYS A 269 2.61 19.25 -24.66
C LYS A 269 2.21 19.99 -25.94
N ASN A 270 2.93 21.06 -26.30
CA ASN A 270 2.77 21.80 -27.58
C ASN A 270 3.42 21.11 -28.78
N LYS A 271 4.26 20.09 -28.55
CA LYS A 271 4.52 19.09 -29.57
C LYS A 271 3.46 18.02 -29.43
N GLN A 272 2.30 18.26 -30.06
CA GLN A 272 1.44 17.13 -30.41
C GLN A 272 2.32 16.05 -31.05
N PRO A 273 2.20 14.77 -30.66
CA PRO A 273 2.85 13.72 -31.42
C PRO A 273 2.36 13.88 -32.85
N SER A 274 3.26 14.13 -33.78
CA SER A 274 2.95 14.06 -35.21
C SER A 274 2.35 12.68 -35.43
N LYS A 275 1.03 12.65 -35.56
CA LYS A 275 0.29 11.51 -36.07
C LYS A 275 0.89 11.22 -37.45
N ASP A 276 1.14 9.93 -37.69
CA ASP A 276 1.78 9.37 -38.87
C ASP A 276 3.31 9.46 -38.98
N ARG A 277 3.99 8.57 -38.25
CA ARG A 277 5.09 7.85 -38.91
C ARG A 277 4.44 6.92 -39.93
N SER A 278 4.61 7.20 -41.22
CA SER A 278 4.07 6.38 -42.32
C SER A 278 4.33 4.88 -42.08
N LEU A 279 3.38 4.01 -42.46
CA LEU A 279 3.47 2.55 -42.30
C LEU A 279 4.82 2.00 -42.80
N VAL A 280 5.35 2.58 -43.87
CA VAL A 280 6.68 2.28 -44.44
C VAL A 280 7.81 2.47 -43.42
N ASN A 281 7.78 3.54 -42.63
CA ASN A 281 8.79 3.81 -41.61
C ASN A 281 8.65 2.86 -40.41
N GLN A 282 7.42 2.46 -40.06
CA GLN A 282 7.20 1.49 -38.98
C GLN A 282 7.70 0.10 -39.38
N ILE A 283 7.48 -0.34 -40.63
CA ILE A 283 8.02 -1.59 -41.18
C ILE A 283 9.56 -1.60 -41.18
N LYS A 284 10.19 -0.47 -41.55
CA LYS A 284 11.65 -0.35 -41.50
C LYS A 284 12.19 -0.50 -40.08
N LEU A 285 11.51 0.12 -39.10
CA LEU A 285 11.93 0.16 -37.70
C LEU A 285 11.58 -1.09 -36.89
N ALA A 286 10.65 -1.94 -37.36
CA ALA A 286 10.24 -3.15 -36.65
C ALA A 286 11.44 -4.10 -36.40
N ARG A 287 11.69 -4.46 -35.14
CA ARG A 287 12.81 -5.34 -34.77
C ARG A 287 12.30 -6.77 -34.57
N GLY A 288 12.65 -7.65 -35.49
CA GLY A 288 12.33 -9.08 -35.44
C GLY A 288 10.99 -9.44 -36.08
N ASP A 289 10.82 -10.74 -36.31
CA ASP A 289 9.70 -11.30 -37.08
C ASP A 289 8.36 -11.10 -36.38
N LYS A 290 8.32 -11.21 -35.05
CA LYS A 290 7.11 -10.98 -34.26
C LYS A 290 6.57 -9.55 -34.38
N ALA A 291 7.45 -8.55 -34.27
CA ALA A 291 7.06 -7.15 -34.39
C ALA A 291 6.59 -6.79 -35.82
N LEU A 292 7.13 -7.48 -36.83
CA LEU A 292 6.71 -7.32 -38.21
C LEU A 292 5.38 -8.02 -38.49
N PHE A 293 5.17 -9.22 -37.93
CA PHE A 293 3.92 -9.97 -38.02
C PHE A 293 2.75 -9.20 -37.40
N ASP A 294 2.91 -8.71 -36.17
CA ASP A 294 1.88 -7.95 -35.45
C ASP A 294 1.50 -6.65 -36.18
N LEU A 295 2.44 -6.05 -36.93
CA LEU A 295 2.21 -4.83 -37.71
C LEU A 295 1.46 -5.10 -39.02
N LEU A 296 1.71 -6.24 -39.66
CA LEU A 296 1.12 -6.60 -40.96
C LEU A 296 -0.23 -7.31 -40.82
N LEU A 297 -0.48 -8.01 -39.71
CA LEU A 297 -1.71 -8.75 -39.43
C LEU A 297 -3.00 -7.91 -39.59
N PRO A 298 -3.06 -6.64 -39.14
CA PRO A 298 -4.26 -5.81 -39.28
C PRO A 298 -4.53 -5.31 -40.71
N LEU A 299 -3.56 -5.41 -41.63
CA LEU A 299 -3.70 -4.86 -42.97
C LEU A 299 -4.61 -5.71 -43.88
N ASN A 300 -4.80 -6.99 -43.56
CA ASN A 300 -5.69 -7.93 -44.25
C ASN A 300 -5.58 -7.90 -45.79
N MET A 301 -4.34 -7.87 -46.30
CA MET A 301 -4.03 -7.82 -47.73
C MET A 301 -3.67 -9.21 -48.25
N LEU A 302 -4.29 -9.63 -49.35
CA LEU A 302 -3.98 -10.88 -50.06
C LEU A 302 -2.52 -10.92 -50.54
N SER A 303 -1.95 -9.76 -50.87
CA SER A 303 -0.56 -9.59 -51.27
C SER A 303 0.47 -9.92 -50.16
N LEU A 304 0.03 -9.97 -48.90
CA LEU A 304 0.88 -10.20 -47.73
C LEU A 304 0.71 -11.60 -47.11
N GLU A 305 -0.24 -12.40 -47.59
CA GLU A 305 -0.59 -13.70 -46.98
C GLU A 305 0.58 -14.67 -46.93
N ALA A 306 1.33 -14.80 -48.03
CA ALA A 306 2.52 -15.64 -48.09
C ALA A 306 3.63 -15.17 -47.13
N ILE A 307 3.74 -13.85 -46.90
CA ILE A 307 4.74 -13.27 -46.00
C ILE A 307 4.33 -13.48 -44.54
N LEU A 308 3.04 -13.34 -44.22
CA LEU A 308 2.49 -13.62 -42.90
C LEU A 308 2.67 -15.10 -42.52
N GLN A 309 2.44 -16.03 -43.44
CA GLN A 309 2.68 -17.46 -43.20
C GLN A 309 4.16 -17.78 -42.93
N GLN A 310 5.08 -17.14 -43.67
CA GLN A 310 6.52 -17.32 -43.43
C GLN A 310 6.94 -16.72 -42.07
N LEU A 311 6.41 -15.57 -41.70
CA LEU A 311 6.63 -14.96 -40.38
C LEU A 311 6.08 -15.83 -39.25
N GLU A 312 4.88 -16.38 -39.40
CA GLU A 312 4.26 -17.29 -38.43
C GLU A 312 5.10 -18.57 -38.26
N ALA A 313 5.58 -19.15 -39.37
CA ALA A 313 6.45 -20.31 -39.35
C ALA A 313 7.78 -20.02 -38.63
N ASN A 314 8.35 -18.82 -38.81
CA ASN A 314 9.56 -18.42 -38.10
C ASN A 314 9.32 -18.23 -36.59
N ILE A 315 8.16 -17.69 -36.20
CA ILE A 315 7.84 -17.39 -34.80
C ILE A 315 7.46 -18.67 -34.04
N TYR A 316 6.65 -19.54 -34.63
CA TYR A 316 6.00 -20.64 -33.92
C TYR A 316 6.46 -22.04 -34.35
N LYS A 317 7.09 -22.17 -35.52
CA LYS A 317 7.52 -23.47 -36.08
C LYS A 317 9.04 -23.59 -36.21
N ASN A 318 9.80 -22.69 -35.60
CA ASN A 318 11.27 -22.62 -35.66
C ASN A 318 11.84 -22.61 -37.09
N ALA A 319 11.06 -22.16 -38.08
CA ALA A 319 11.55 -21.98 -39.44
C ALA A 319 12.51 -20.78 -39.53
N GLN A 320 13.30 -20.70 -40.60
CA GLN A 320 14.30 -19.65 -40.82
C GLN A 320 14.13 -18.99 -42.19
N HIS A 321 12.90 -18.60 -42.54
CA HIS A 321 12.60 -17.91 -43.78
C HIS A 321 13.13 -16.47 -43.74
N LYS A 322 13.85 -16.04 -44.78
CA LYS A 322 14.44 -14.70 -44.84
C LYS A 322 13.40 -13.66 -45.29
N ILE A 323 12.90 -12.86 -44.37
CA ILE A 323 11.88 -11.83 -44.66
C ILE A 323 12.54 -10.51 -45.11
N ARG A 324 12.23 -10.09 -46.34
CA ARG A 324 12.74 -8.85 -46.93
C ARG A 324 11.73 -7.72 -46.76
N LYS A 325 12.04 -6.79 -45.85
CA LYS A 325 11.21 -5.59 -45.58
C LYS A 325 10.91 -4.74 -46.82
N LYS A 326 11.80 -4.73 -47.82
CA LYS A 326 11.60 -3.98 -49.07
C LYS A 326 10.43 -4.52 -49.89
N ASP A 327 10.23 -5.83 -49.89
CA ASP A 327 9.19 -6.49 -50.68
C ASP A 327 7.80 -6.24 -50.08
N ILE A 328 7.72 -6.25 -48.75
CA ILE A 328 6.52 -5.85 -47.98
C ILE A 328 6.13 -4.40 -48.29
N ILE A 329 7.10 -3.47 -48.28
CA ILE A 329 6.85 -2.06 -48.57
C ILE A 329 6.37 -1.87 -50.01
N ASN A 330 6.90 -2.64 -50.96
CA ASN A 330 6.50 -2.57 -52.36
C ASN A 330 5.10 -3.14 -52.58
N ALA A 331 4.75 -4.25 -51.94
CA ALA A 331 3.40 -4.84 -51.98
C ALA A 331 2.35 -3.85 -51.49
N ILE A 332 2.58 -3.23 -50.33
CA ILE A 332 1.66 -2.22 -49.74
C ILE A 332 1.53 -1.00 -50.66
N LYS A 333 2.63 -0.51 -51.24
CA LYS A 333 2.61 0.65 -52.15
C LYS A 333 1.92 0.37 -53.49
N PHE A 334 2.04 -0.85 -54.00
CA PHE A 334 1.43 -1.25 -55.26
C PHE A 334 -0.09 -1.33 -55.13
N GLU A 335 -0.58 -1.90 -54.03
CA GLU A 335 -2.01 -2.04 -53.74
C GLU A 335 -2.69 -0.69 -53.50
N HIS A 336 -1.99 0.25 -52.84
CA HIS A 336 -2.45 1.65 -52.67
C HIS A 336 -2.46 2.49 -53.96
N LYS A 337 -1.87 1.99 -55.05
CA LYS A 337 -1.86 2.67 -56.36
C LYS A 337 -2.94 2.14 -57.31
N ILE A 338 -3.57 1.01 -56.95
CA ILE A 338 -4.61 0.34 -57.74
C ILE A 338 -6.03 0.67 -57.21
N ASN A 339 -6.14 1.14 -55.96
CA ASN A 339 -7.35 1.71 -55.36
C ASN A 339 -7.32 3.24 -55.37
#